data_AF-A0A350UAT5-F1
#
_entry.id   AF-A0A350UAT5-F1
#
_cell.length_a   1.000
_cell.length_b   1.000
_cell.length_c   1.000
_cell.angle_alpha   90.00
_cell.angle_beta   90.00
_cell.angle_gamma   90.00
#
_symmetry.space_group_name_H-M   'P 1'
#
loop_
_entity.id
_entity.type
_entity.pdbx_description
1 polymer ?
#
loop_
_entity_poly.entity_id
_entity_poly.type
_entity_poly.pdbx_seq_one_letter_code
_entity_poly.pdbx_strand_id
1 'polypeptide(L)'
;MEYSKFSLGLRFAMTSDERLTPQDCWRIAFSEIPATHVAVATLFGAWDDVGAAESEGAYICMFSNLPRKVGKALFAQLQQKPVLLSYLTIYHPFIQNNRVEKCSDVVYLGQAQADGSVTGGDVAYAPMQFSGSLPEPCDKLGQCCRILIAPDAWDGMFTSADAARHMLRSASKMLPKAILRTQLIADGGKGTLDALICSNNGRYLKAAIANASGESRDIQYGILPNRTVVIESESLAKEELQQALRLPQNKGFTEYIVAAGAGVLPEDVPAGIHATVLGKRIPASRRNSVQIEYRNGVEAVLETCAFNDALAKADWLIALTRLQDETGSLNDPTTDALLFHCRLQRKHAAVLAFTDDGRYFAKLDDHKLVPIDTTSFDEAADALFLIIKNTPISPPPLFLPVVRQDTVISDM
;
A
#
# COMPACT_ATOMS: atom_id res chain seq x y z
N MET A 1 6.78 -19.62 -27.06
CA MET A 1 5.80 -19.97 -26.00
C MET A 1 4.43 -19.52 -26.47
N GLU A 2 3.42 -20.40 -26.47
CA GLU A 2 2.04 -20.01 -26.77
C GLU A 2 1.37 -19.57 -25.46
N TYR A 3 1.01 -18.29 -25.36
CA TYR A 3 0.28 -17.76 -24.21
C TYR A 3 -1.21 -17.66 -24.56
N SER A 4 -2.08 -18.21 -23.71
CA SER A 4 -3.52 -18.06 -23.94
C SER A 4 -4.01 -16.63 -23.68
N LYS A 5 -5.19 -16.31 -24.21
CA LYS A 5 -5.89 -15.02 -24.11
C LYS A 5 -6.25 -14.57 -22.67
N PHE A 6 -6.03 -15.38 -21.64
CA PHE A 6 -6.27 -15.01 -20.25
C PHE A 6 -5.15 -15.53 -19.36
N SER A 7 -4.45 -14.63 -18.67
CA SER A 7 -3.46 -14.99 -17.67
C SER A 7 -3.66 -14.20 -16.39
N LEU A 8 -3.28 -14.78 -15.28
CA LEU A 8 -3.30 -14.16 -13.97
C LEU A 8 -1.86 -13.99 -13.49
N GLY A 9 -1.51 -12.80 -13.01
CA GLY A 9 -0.19 -12.51 -12.49
C GLY A 9 -0.24 -12.13 -11.01
N LEU A 10 0.75 -12.62 -10.26
CA LEU A 10 1.09 -12.17 -8.93
C LEU A 10 2.44 -11.45 -9.02
N ARG A 11 2.47 -10.15 -8.71
CA ARG A 11 3.71 -9.36 -8.65
C ARG A 11 4.13 -9.29 -7.19
N PHE A 12 5.11 -10.09 -6.82
CA PHE A 12 5.72 -10.04 -5.50
C PHE A 12 6.62 -8.82 -5.41
N ALA A 13 6.46 -8.04 -4.35
CA ALA A 13 7.30 -6.89 -4.07
C ALA A 13 8.66 -7.39 -3.58
N MET A 14 9.72 -7.16 -4.35
CA MET A 14 11.08 -7.60 -4.04
C MET A 14 11.77 -6.51 -3.22
N THR A 15 11.17 -6.17 -2.09
CA THR A 15 11.64 -5.09 -1.22
C THR A 15 12.91 -5.48 -0.46
N SER A 16 13.63 -4.46 0.00
CA SER A 16 14.88 -4.62 0.75
C SER A 16 14.72 -5.43 2.04
N ASP A 17 13.52 -5.38 2.64
CA ASP A 17 13.33 -5.78 4.03
C ASP A 17 13.02 -7.27 4.19
N GLU A 18 12.42 -7.90 3.17
CA GLU A 18 12.11 -9.34 3.20
C GLU A 18 13.13 -10.21 2.44
N ARG A 19 14.02 -9.61 1.65
CA ARG A 19 15.03 -10.32 0.82
C ARG A 19 14.45 -11.53 0.07
N LEU A 20 13.24 -11.40 -0.45
CA LEU A 20 12.56 -12.48 -1.15
C LEU A 20 13.39 -12.97 -2.33
N THR A 21 13.39 -14.27 -2.54
CA THR A 21 13.89 -14.90 -3.77
C THR A 21 12.73 -15.31 -4.67
N PRO A 22 12.97 -15.56 -5.98
CA PRO A 22 12.00 -16.22 -6.85
C PRO A 22 11.40 -17.50 -6.26
N GLN A 23 12.22 -18.30 -5.55
CA GLN A 23 11.75 -19.51 -4.88
C GLN A 23 10.77 -19.20 -3.75
N ASP A 24 11.02 -18.15 -2.95
CA ASP A 24 10.12 -17.76 -1.87
C ASP A 24 8.77 -17.27 -2.41
N CYS A 25 8.79 -16.50 -3.51
CA CYS A 25 7.57 -16.04 -4.19
C CYS A 25 6.68 -17.22 -4.62
N TRP A 26 7.28 -18.22 -5.27
CA TRP A 26 6.56 -19.43 -5.66
C TRP A 26 6.14 -20.27 -4.46
N ARG A 27 6.94 -20.37 -3.40
CA ARG A 27 6.57 -21.08 -2.16
C ARG A 27 5.32 -20.47 -1.52
N ILE A 28 5.24 -19.13 -1.46
CA ILE A 28 4.06 -18.41 -0.97
C ILE A 28 2.86 -18.67 -1.90
N ALA A 29 3.04 -18.60 -3.22
CA ALA A 29 1.96 -18.90 -4.16
C ALA A 29 1.45 -20.35 -4.00
N PHE A 30 2.34 -21.33 -3.80
CA PHE A 30 2.00 -22.73 -3.56
C PHE A 30 1.23 -22.93 -2.25
N SER A 31 1.59 -22.22 -1.17
CA SER A 31 0.89 -22.34 0.12
C SER A 31 -0.46 -21.64 0.15
N GLU A 32 -0.67 -20.60 -0.66
CA GLU A 32 -1.87 -19.76 -0.60
C GLU A 32 -2.95 -20.12 -1.63
N ILE A 33 -2.58 -20.73 -2.75
CA ILE A 33 -3.49 -20.99 -3.87
C ILE A 33 -4.00 -22.44 -3.85
N PRO A 34 -5.32 -22.67 -3.95
CA PRO A 34 -5.88 -24.01 -4.06
C PRO A 34 -5.59 -24.67 -5.41
N ALA A 35 -5.19 -25.94 -5.37
CA ALA A 35 -4.93 -26.77 -6.55
C ALA A 35 -6.12 -26.77 -7.55
N THR A 36 -7.35 -26.75 -7.05
CA THR A 36 -8.58 -26.77 -7.86
C THR A 36 -8.72 -25.59 -8.82
N HIS A 37 -8.05 -24.47 -8.55
CA HIS A 37 -8.13 -23.24 -9.35
C HIS A 37 -6.98 -23.09 -10.36
N VAL A 38 -5.96 -23.93 -10.22
CA VAL A 38 -4.76 -23.91 -11.06
C VAL A 38 -4.53 -25.23 -11.78
N ALA A 39 -5.39 -26.23 -11.60
CA ALA A 39 -5.39 -27.43 -12.42
C ALA A 39 -5.38 -27.03 -13.90
N VAL A 40 -4.40 -27.53 -14.65
CA VAL A 40 -4.08 -27.19 -16.06
C VAL A 40 -3.36 -25.86 -16.31
N ALA A 41 -3.06 -25.07 -15.28
CA ALA A 41 -2.32 -23.83 -15.44
C ALA A 41 -0.89 -24.12 -15.89
N THR A 42 -0.41 -23.31 -16.83
CA THR A 42 1.00 -23.28 -17.23
C THR A 42 1.69 -22.15 -16.49
N LEU A 43 2.76 -22.47 -15.76
CA LEU A 43 3.38 -21.56 -14.80
C LEU A 43 4.65 -20.93 -15.37
N PHE A 44 4.76 -19.61 -15.27
CA PHE A 44 5.93 -18.86 -15.71
C PHE A 44 6.37 -17.87 -14.63
N GLY A 45 7.67 -17.78 -14.41
CA GLY A 45 8.30 -16.81 -13.55
C GLY A 45 9.07 -15.78 -14.37
N ALA A 46 9.07 -14.51 -13.97
CA ALA A 46 9.90 -13.50 -14.62
C ALA A 46 10.19 -12.33 -13.68
N TRP A 47 11.36 -11.72 -13.81
CA TRP A 47 11.60 -10.41 -13.25
C TRP A 47 10.82 -9.36 -14.07
N ASP A 48 10.17 -8.42 -13.39
CA ASP A 48 9.44 -7.34 -14.07
C ASP A 48 10.39 -6.22 -14.50
N ASP A 49 11.06 -6.43 -15.62
CA ASP A 49 12.01 -5.50 -16.23
C ASP A 49 11.40 -4.68 -17.39
N VAL A 50 10.18 -5.02 -17.81
CA VAL A 50 9.45 -4.35 -18.90
C VAL A 50 8.34 -3.44 -18.43
N GLY A 51 7.90 -3.56 -17.18
CA GLY A 51 6.54 -3.16 -16.86
C GLY A 51 6.29 -2.68 -15.45
N ALA A 52 7.00 -1.65 -14.98
CA ALA A 52 6.31 -0.45 -14.46
C ALA A 52 7.24 0.72 -14.18
N ALA A 53 6.64 1.90 -14.16
CA ALA A 53 7.17 3.08 -13.54
C ALA A 53 7.31 3.00 -12.01
N GLU A 54 6.88 1.88 -11.42
CA GLU A 54 6.89 1.64 -9.98
C GLU A 54 8.28 1.71 -9.38
N SER A 55 8.33 2.18 -8.13
CA SER A 55 9.53 2.43 -7.34
C SER A 55 10.17 1.14 -6.83
N GLU A 56 9.42 0.03 -6.77
CA GLU A 56 9.84 -1.26 -6.23
C GLU A 56 10.04 -2.32 -7.33
N GLY A 57 11.15 -3.05 -7.24
CA GLY A 57 11.41 -4.22 -8.09
C GLY A 57 10.39 -5.32 -7.81
N ALA A 58 9.97 -6.05 -8.85
CA ALA A 58 8.95 -7.08 -8.71
C ALA A 58 9.34 -8.39 -9.41
N TYR A 59 8.95 -9.50 -8.81
CA TYR A 59 8.99 -10.82 -9.43
C TYR A 59 7.56 -11.30 -9.73
N ILE A 60 7.34 -11.75 -10.96
CA ILE A 60 6.02 -12.15 -11.45
C ILE A 60 5.90 -13.67 -11.36
N CYS A 61 4.93 -14.16 -10.60
CA CYS A 61 4.41 -15.53 -10.72
C CYS A 61 3.16 -15.51 -11.60
N MET A 62 3.26 -16.07 -12.81
CA MET A 62 2.20 -16.07 -13.82
C MET A 62 1.54 -17.43 -13.96
N PHE A 63 0.21 -17.40 -14.04
CA PHE A 63 -0.67 -18.53 -14.29
C PHE A 63 -1.33 -18.34 -15.65
N SER A 64 -0.80 -19.01 -16.67
CA SER A 64 -1.34 -19.03 -18.03
C SER A 64 -2.26 -20.22 -18.23
N ASN A 65 -3.02 -20.21 -19.32
CA ASN A 65 -3.94 -21.27 -19.74
C ASN A 65 -5.08 -21.56 -18.74
N LEU A 66 -5.39 -20.59 -17.88
CA LEU A 66 -6.54 -20.67 -16.98
C LEU A 66 -7.85 -20.47 -17.77
N PRO A 67 -8.85 -21.37 -17.64
CA PRO A 67 -10.18 -21.10 -18.16
C PRO A 67 -10.73 -19.79 -17.59
N ARG A 68 -11.27 -18.91 -18.43
CA ARG A 68 -11.70 -17.55 -18.03
C ARG A 68 -12.57 -17.50 -16.77
N LYS A 69 -13.49 -18.47 -16.60
CA LYS A 69 -14.36 -18.56 -15.41
C LYS A 69 -13.55 -18.90 -14.15
N VAL A 70 -12.63 -19.85 -14.26
CA VAL A 70 -11.73 -20.28 -13.17
C VAL A 70 -10.77 -19.16 -12.81
N GLY A 71 -10.14 -18.52 -13.81
CA GLY A 71 -9.21 -17.42 -13.58
C GLY A 71 -9.86 -16.19 -12.91
N LYS A 72 -11.11 -15.86 -13.25
CA LYS A 72 -11.87 -14.82 -12.55
C LYS A 72 -12.21 -15.20 -11.11
N ALA A 73 -12.58 -16.47 -10.88
CA ALA A 73 -12.86 -16.96 -9.53
C ALA A 73 -11.60 -16.94 -8.66
N LEU A 74 -10.47 -17.39 -9.21
CA LEU A 74 -9.17 -17.33 -8.54
C LEU A 74 -8.79 -15.88 -8.23
N PHE A 75 -8.91 -14.95 -9.18
CA PHE A 75 -8.66 -13.54 -8.92
C PHE A 75 -9.47 -12.99 -7.74
N ALA A 76 -10.78 -13.23 -7.72
CA ALA A 76 -11.66 -12.78 -6.64
C ALA A 76 -11.33 -13.42 -5.28
N GLN A 77 -10.82 -14.66 -5.30
CA GLN A 77 -10.37 -15.37 -4.11
C GLN A 77 -9.07 -14.76 -3.54
N LEU A 78 -8.10 -14.46 -4.40
CA LEU A 78 -6.79 -13.94 -3.97
C LEU A 78 -6.92 -12.55 -3.35
N GLN A 79 -7.89 -11.74 -3.77
CA GLN A 79 -8.25 -10.47 -3.12
C GLN A 79 -8.73 -10.64 -1.67
N GLN A 80 -8.97 -11.87 -1.21
CA GLN A 80 -9.40 -12.20 0.15
C GLN A 80 -8.32 -13.00 0.91
N LYS A 81 -7.08 -13.03 0.42
CA LYS A 81 -5.95 -13.73 1.02
C LYS A 81 -4.93 -12.72 1.57
N PRO A 82 -5.15 -12.13 2.75
CA PRO A 82 -4.34 -11.00 3.21
C PRO A 82 -2.87 -11.37 3.44
N VAL A 83 -2.56 -12.62 3.79
CA VAL A 83 -1.17 -13.14 3.80
C VAL A 83 -0.53 -13.01 2.42
N LEU A 84 -1.15 -13.56 1.36
CA LEU A 84 -0.62 -13.41 0.00
C LEU A 84 -0.50 -11.92 -0.38
N LEU A 85 -1.56 -11.14 -0.17
CA LEU A 85 -1.61 -9.72 -0.53
C LEU A 85 -0.49 -8.91 0.13
N SER A 86 -0.07 -9.29 1.33
CA SER A 86 1.00 -8.62 2.07
C SER A 86 2.40 -8.80 1.46
N TYR A 87 2.55 -9.67 0.46
CA TYR A 87 3.80 -9.87 -0.29
C TYR A 87 3.74 -9.28 -1.69
N LEU A 88 2.58 -8.81 -2.14
CA LEU A 88 2.41 -8.28 -3.49
C LEU A 88 2.72 -6.79 -3.53
N THR A 89 3.09 -6.32 -4.72
CA THR A 89 3.13 -4.88 -4.98
C THR A 89 1.73 -4.29 -4.84
N ILE A 90 1.69 -2.97 -4.71
CA ILE A 90 0.51 -2.18 -4.38
C ILE A 90 -0.67 -2.23 -5.37
N TYR A 91 -0.59 -3.03 -6.44
CA TYR A 91 -1.70 -3.32 -7.35
C TYR A 91 -2.52 -4.56 -7.00
N HIS A 92 -2.15 -5.29 -5.93
CA HIS A 92 -2.75 -6.59 -5.59
C HIS A 92 -2.59 -7.59 -6.78
N PRO A 93 -3.21 -8.80 -6.77
CA PRO A 93 -3.24 -9.66 -7.95
C PRO A 93 -3.82 -8.89 -9.12
N PHE A 94 -3.36 -9.18 -10.33
CA PHE A 94 -3.83 -8.50 -11.53
C PHE A 94 -4.06 -9.50 -12.66
N ILE A 95 -5.14 -9.28 -13.41
CA ILE A 95 -5.40 -10.03 -14.63
C ILE A 95 -4.59 -9.40 -15.74
N GLN A 96 -3.91 -10.22 -16.52
CA GLN A 96 -3.02 -9.71 -17.53
C GLN A 96 -3.03 -10.47 -18.85
N ASN A 97 -2.79 -9.71 -19.91
CA ASN A 97 -2.38 -10.23 -21.21
C ASN A 97 -0.96 -9.71 -21.50
N ASN A 98 -0.03 -10.61 -21.82
CA ASN A 98 1.20 -10.35 -22.57
C ASN A 98 2.32 -9.46 -21.93
N ARG A 99 2.53 -9.38 -20.59
CA ARG A 99 3.77 -8.72 -20.02
C ARG A 99 4.91 -9.68 -20.03
N VAL A 100 4.68 -10.87 -19.51
CA VAL A 100 5.76 -11.83 -19.30
C VAL A 100 6.42 -12.14 -20.65
N GLU A 101 5.66 -12.13 -21.75
CA GLU A 101 6.18 -12.15 -23.13
C GLU A 101 7.23 -11.09 -23.46
N LYS A 102 7.18 -9.94 -22.79
CA LYS A 102 8.07 -8.81 -23.03
C LYS A 102 9.25 -8.81 -22.03
N CYS A 103 9.17 -9.57 -20.94
CA CYS A 103 10.25 -9.67 -19.96
C CYS A 103 11.48 -10.29 -20.60
N SER A 104 12.68 -9.80 -20.24
CA SER A 104 13.91 -10.28 -20.89
C SER A 104 14.20 -11.74 -20.53
N ASP A 105 13.95 -12.12 -19.27
CA ASP A 105 14.22 -13.46 -18.75
C ASP A 105 12.96 -14.10 -18.16
N VAL A 106 12.38 -15.04 -18.92
CA VAL A 106 11.20 -15.82 -18.51
C VAL A 106 11.61 -17.25 -18.22
N VAL A 107 11.31 -17.73 -17.01
CA VAL A 107 11.50 -19.11 -16.60
C VAL A 107 10.19 -19.88 -16.68
N TYR A 108 10.24 -21.08 -17.25
CA TYR A 108 9.10 -21.98 -17.30
C TYR A 108 9.16 -22.95 -16.11
N LEU A 109 8.12 -22.92 -15.26
CA LEU A 109 8.06 -23.74 -14.05
C LEU A 109 7.33 -25.08 -14.25
N GLY A 110 6.62 -25.25 -15.36
CA GLY A 110 5.87 -26.46 -15.65
C GLY A 110 4.36 -26.28 -15.66
N GLN A 111 3.65 -27.41 -15.59
CA GLN A 111 2.20 -27.47 -15.57
C GLN A 111 1.68 -27.97 -14.24
N ALA A 112 0.72 -27.23 -13.69
CA ALA A 112 0.01 -27.60 -12.47
C ALA A 112 -0.99 -28.73 -12.74
N GLN A 113 -0.90 -29.79 -11.94
CA GLN A 113 -1.72 -30.99 -12.02
C GLN A 113 -2.97 -30.88 -11.13
N ALA A 114 -3.92 -31.80 -11.32
CA ALA A 114 -5.15 -31.83 -10.55
C ALA A 114 -4.93 -32.09 -9.04
N ASP A 115 -3.86 -32.80 -8.69
CA ASP A 115 -3.44 -33.05 -7.31
C ASP A 115 -2.65 -31.86 -6.70
N GLY A 116 -2.41 -30.81 -7.49
CA GLY A 116 -1.67 -29.61 -7.10
C GLY A 116 -0.16 -29.68 -7.30
N SER A 117 0.40 -30.82 -7.73
CA SER A 117 1.82 -30.93 -8.06
C SER A 117 2.14 -30.13 -9.34
N VAL A 118 3.38 -29.68 -9.49
CA VAL A 118 3.88 -29.04 -10.72
C VAL A 118 4.94 -29.92 -11.37
N THR A 119 4.81 -30.17 -12.67
CA THR A 119 5.74 -31.04 -13.42
C THR A 119 6.14 -30.45 -14.77
N GLY A 120 7.29 -30.88 -15.30
CA GLY A 120 7.71 -30.59 -16.68
C GLY A 120 8.26 -29.19 -16.94
N GLY A 121 8.69 -28.45 -15.91
CA GLY A 121 9.36 -27.15 -16.03
C GLY A 121 10.87 -27.24 -16.23
N ASP A 122 11.48 -26.13 -16.65
CA ASP A 122 12.93 -25.95 -16.78
C ASP A 122 13.60 -25.64 -15.44
N VAL A 123 12.80 -25.16 -14.47
CA VAL A 123 13.23 -24.82 -13.11
C VAL A 123 12.38 -25.59 -12.11
N ALA A 124 13.02 -26.10 -11.05
CA ALA A 124 12.35 -26.81 -9.97
C ALA A 124 12.64 -26.18 -8.61
N TYR A 125 11.57 -25.90 -7.85
CA TYR A 125 11.64 -25.34 -6.50
C TYR A 125 11.05 -26.33 -5.49
N ALA A 126 11.85 -27.02 -4.68
CA ALA A 126 11.28 -28.01 -3.75
C ALA A 126 10.66 -27.35 -2.50
N PRO A 127 9.41 -27.70 -2.10
CA PRO A 127 8.40 -28.49 -2.82
C PRO A 127 7.53 -27.63 -3.77
N MET A 128 7.21 -28.15 -4.97
CA MET A 128 6.30 -27.50 -5.94
C MET A 128 4.89 -28.09 -5.85
N GLN A 129 4.14 -27.70 -4.82
CA GLN A 129 2.85 -28.29 -4.50
C GLN A 129 1.85 -27.24 -4.03
N PHE A 130 0.80 -27.01 -4.82
CA PHE A 130 -0.33 -26.20 -4.38
C PHE A 130 -1.08 -26.89 -3.25
N SER A 131 -1.16 -26.22 -2.11
CA SER A 131 -1.81 -26.73 -0.89
C SER A 131 -2.73 -25.69 -0.22
N GLY A 132 -2.94 -24.54 -0.87
CA GLY A 132 -3.76 -23.47 -0.31
C GLY A 132 -5.23 -23.82 -0.17
N SER A 133 -5.86 -23.20 0.84
CA SER A 133 -7.29 -23.30 1.11
C SER A 133 -8.07 -22.15 0.46
N LEU A 134 -9.39 -22.32 0.29
CA LEU A 134 -10.26 -21.17 0.02
C LEU A 134 -10.28 -20.24 1.25
N PRO A 135 -10.43 -18.91 1.08
CA PRO A 135 -10.66 -17.99 2.18
C PRO A 135 -11.90 -18.45 2.95
N GLU A 136 -11.80 -18.50 4.27
CA GLU A 136 -12.96 -18.77 5.11
C GLU A 136 -13.88 -17.55 5.09
N PRO A 137 -15.14 -17.69 4.64
CA PRO A 137 -16.09 -16.58 4.67
C PRO A 137 -16.44 -16.24 6.12
N CYS A 138 -16.52 -14.95 6.43
CA CYS A 138 -17.13 -14.51 7.67
C CYS A 138 -18.66 -14.60 7.55
N ASP A 139 -19.23 -15.73 7.94
CA ASP A 139 -20.67 -16.00 7.74
C ASP A 139 -21.61 -15.25 8.70
N LYS A 140 -21.08 -14.51 9.69
CA LYS A 140 -21.88 -13.84 10.71
C LYS A 140 -21.64 -12.33 10.72
N LEU A 141 -22.62 -11.58 10.22
CA LEU A 141 -22.68 -10.12 10.32
C LEU A 141 -22.47 -9.71 11.80
N GLY A 142 -21.46 -8.88 12.07
CA GLY A 142 -21.14 -8.38 13.41
C GLY A 142 -20.22 -9.27 14.27
N GLN A 143 -19.71 -10.41 13.77
CA GLN A 143 -18.75 -11.24 14.52
C GLN A 143 -17.29 -11.14 14.05
N CYS A 144 -17.02 -10.64 12.83
CA CYS A 144 -15.65 -10.48 12.36
C CYS A 144 -15.19 -9.03 12.49
N CYS A 145 -14.07 -8.86 13.16
CA CYS A 145 -13.38 -7.59 13.32
C CYS A 145 -12.99 -7.04 11.94
N ARG A 146 -13.46 -5.84 11.58
CA ARG A 146 -13.03 -5.13 10.37
C ARG A 146 -11.95 -4.13 10.73
N ILE A 147 -10.77 -4.28 10.13
CA ILE A 147 -9.60 -3.47 10.42
C ILE A 147 -9.20 -2.71 9.16
N LEU A 148 -9.17 -1.39 9.27
CA LEU A 148 -8.57 -0.52 8.28
C LEU A 148 -7.13 -0.21 8.69
N ILE A 149 -6.17 -0.60 7.87
CA ILE A 149 -4.74 -0.33 8.01
C ILE A 149 -4.43 0.85 7.09
N ALA A 150 -4.13 2.00 7.66
CA ALA A 150 -3.92 3.26 6.95
C ALA A 150 -2.64 3.99 7.40
N PRO A 151 -1.47 3.44 7.08
CA PRO A 151 -0.20 4.06 7.44
C PRO A 151 0.16 5.19 6.46
N ASP A 152 0.80 6.21 6.99
CA ASP A 152 1.69 7.10 6.24
C ASP A 152 3.09 6.46 6.14
N ALA A 153 3.98 7.05 5.35
CA ALA A 153 5.40 6.68 5.35
C ALA A 153 6.05 6.96 6.70
N TRP A 154 6.96 6.07 7.09
CA TRP A 154 7.84 6.24 8.23
C TRP A 154 9.16 6.79 7.73
N ASP A 155 9.47 8.04 8.08
CA ASP A 155 10.62 8.72 7.50
C ASP A 155 11.93 7.94 7.78
N GLY A 156 12.70 7.69 6.71
CA GLY A 156 13.94 6.92 6.77
C GLY A 156 13.82 5.40 7.02
N MET A 157 12.62 4.86 7.26
CA MET A 157 12.43 3.45 7.65
C MET A 157 11.58 2.67 6.65
N PHE A 158 10.30 3.03 6.50
CA PHE A 158 9.34 2.29 5.66
C PHE A 158 8.56 3.23 4.77
N THR A 159 8.32 2.82 3.52
CA THR A 159 7.26 3.46 2.73
C THR A 159 5.89 3.14 3.34
N SER A 160 4.87 3.94 3.03
CA SER A 160 3.48 3.64 3.44
C SER A 160 3.07 2.22 2.99
N ALA A 161 3.50 1.80 1.79
CA ALA A 161 3.26 0.46 1.27
C ALA A 161 3.96 -0.64 2.09
N ASP A 162 5.22 -0.44 2.47
CA ASP A 162 5.96 -1.38 3.34
C ASP A 162 5.27 -1.52 4.69
N ALA A 163 4.97 -0.39 5.34
CA ALA A 163 4.28 -0.37 6.63
C ALA A 163 2.92 -1.10 6.54
N ALA A 164 2.16 -0.90 5.45
CA ALA A 164 0.90 -1.60 5.23
C ALA A 164 1.10 -3.12 5.06
N ARG A 165 2.14 -3.55 4.33
CA ARG A 165 2.47 -4.97 4.13
C ARG A 165 2.85 -5.66 5.44
N HIS A 166 3.74 -5.06 6.24
CA HIS A 166 4.13 -5.56 7.55
C HIS A 166 2.92 -5.68 8.50
N MET A 167 2.08 -4.62 8.58
CA MET A 167 0.87 -4.66 9.39
C MET A 167 -0.13 -5.71 8.90
N LEU A 168 -0.27 -5.87 7.58
CA LEU A 168 -1.17 -6.85 7.00
C LEU A 168 -0.72 -8.28 7.32
N ARG A 169 0.59 -8.58 7.27
CA ARG A 169 1.16 -9.88 7.69
C ARG A 169 0.83 -10.19 9.14
N SER A 170 1.19 -9.27 10.04
CA SER A 170 1.04 -9.46 11.47
C SER A 170 -0.45 -9.58 11.87
N ALA A 171 -1.31 -8.70 11.33
CA ALA A 171 -2.75 -8.77 11.52
C ALA A 171 -3.33 -10.11 11.05
N SER A 172 -2.93 -10.59 9.87
CA SER A 172 -3.42 -11.86 9.31
C SER A 172 -3.03 -13.06 10.17
N LYS A 173 -1.80 -13.07 10.67
CA LYS A 173 -1.28 -14.12 11.56
C LYS A 173 -2.01 -14.15 12.90
N MET A 174 -2.22 -12.99 13.50
CA MET A 174 -2.74 -12.88 14.86
C MET A 174 -4.27 -12.90 14.94
N LEU A 175 -4.93 -12.41 13.88
CA LEU A 175 -6.38 -12.26 13.73
C LEU A 175 -6.86 -12.91 12.41
N PRO A 176 -6.77 -14.24 12.24
CA PRO A 176 -7.03 -14.92 10.97
C PRO A 176 -8.48 -14.82 10.46
N LYS A 177 -9.42 -14.37 11.31
CA LYS A 177 -10.84 -14.16 10.95
C LYS A 177 -11.18 -12.68 10.74
N ALA A 178 -10.20 -11.77 10.85
CA ALA A 178 -10.44 -10.35 10.64
C ALA A 178 -10.59 -10.04 9.14
N ILE A 179 -11.46 -9.08 8.84
CA ILE A 179 -11.58 -8.51 7.50
C ILE A 179 -10.60 -7.34 7.44
N LEU A 180 -9.52 -7.52 6.68
CA LEU A 180 -8.44 -6.54 6.58
C LEU A 180 -8.58 -5.72 5.29
N ARG A 181 -8.41 -4.40 5.42
CA ARG A 181 -8.33 -3.46 4.30
C ARG A 181 -7.15 -2.53 4.53
N THR A 182 -6.38 -2.28 3.47
CA THR A 182 -5.29 -1.31 3.47
C THR A 182 -5.72 -0.08 2.71
N GLN A 183 -5.37 1.10 3.21
CA GLN A 183 -5.56 2.37 2.53
C GLN A 183 -4.42 3.30 2.86
N LEU A 184 -3.45 3.38 1.96
CA LEU A 184 -2.27 4.22 2.12
C LEU A 184 -2.70 5.68 2.24
N ILE A 185 -2.13 6.39 3.22
CA ILE A 185 -2.30 7.83 3.40
C ILE A 185 -0.96 8.53 3.20
N ALA A 186 -1.00 9.84 2.96
CA ALA A 186 0.18 10.66 2.80
C ALA A 186 -0.14 12.12 3.14
N ASP A 187 0.89 12.90 3.42
CA ASP A 187 0.80 14.29 3.84
C ASP A 187 0.91 15.32 2.70
N GLY A 188 1.00 14.86 1.45
CA GLY A 188 1.25 15.69 0.27
C GLY A 188 2.71 15.77 -0.17
N GLY A 189 3.65 15.10 0.50
CA GLY A 189 5.05 14.92 0.09
C GLY A 189 5.30 13.58 -0.59
N LYS A 190 6.53 13.06 -0.45
CA LYS A 190 6.93 11.74 -0.96
C LYS A 190 6.02 10.63 -0.41
N GLY A 191 5.57 9.74 -1.30
CA GLY A 191 4.63 8.66 -0.99
C GLY A 191 3.16 9.02 -1.29
N THR A 192 2.86 10.29 -1.59
CA THR A 192 1.51 10.72 -2.00
C THR A 192 1.09 10.12 -3.34
N LEU A 193 2.03 10.00 -4.29
CA LEU A 193 1.78 9.34 -5.55
C LEU A 193 1.31 7.90 -5.30
N ASP A 194 2.02 7.17 -4.44
CA ASP A 194 1.65 5.82 -4.08
C ASP A 194 0.28 5.79 -3.38
N ALA A 195 0.08 6.64 -2.37
CA ALA A 195 -1.18 6.71 -1.65
C ALA A 195 -2.40 6.90 -2.57
N LEU A 196 -2.31 7.83 -3.51
CA LEU A 196 -3.38 8.14 -4.44
C LEU A 196 -3.58 7.05 -5.50
N ILE A 197 -2.49 6.52 -6.07
CA ILE A 197 -2.58 5.51 -7.14
C ILE A 197 -3.16 4.20 -6.61
N CYS A 198 -2.70 3.74 -5.45
CA CYS A 198 -3.13 2.47 -4.85
C CYS A 198 -4.59 2.53 -4.43
N SER A 199 -4.98 3.62 -3.76
CA SER A 199 -6.34 3.76 -3.22
C SER A 199 -7.41 3.94 -4.31
N ASN A 200 -7.02 4.46 -5.47
CA ASN A 200 -7.96 4.82 -6.54
C ASN A 200 -7.86 3.93 -7.79
N ASN A 201 -7.09 2.84 -7.75
CA ASN A 201 -6.81 2.01 -8.93
C ASN A 201 -6.25 2.82 -10.11
N GLY A 202 -5.34 3.76 -9.81
CA GLY A 202 -4.63 4.55 -10.80
C GLY A 202 -3.59 3.73 -11.54
N ARG A 203 -2.69 4.40 -12.28
CA ARG A 203 -1.62 3.76 -13.05
C ARG A 203 -0.36 4.59 -13.00
N TYR A 204 0.79 3.96 -12.77
CA TYR A 204 2.07 4.65 -12.91
C TYR A 204 2.55 4.70 -14.35
N LEU A 205 3.28 5.76 -14.69
CA LEU A 205 3.91 6.02 -15.97
C LEU A 205 5.31 6.60 -15.75
N LYS A 206 6.24 6.28 -16.67
CA LYS A 206 7.56 6.91 -16.72
C LYS A 206 7.56 8.00 -17.78
N ALA A 207 8.40 9.00 -17.56
CA ALA A 207 8.75 9.99 -18.55
C ALA A 207 10.23 10.33 -18.43
N ALA A 208 10.91 10.43 -19.57
CA ALA A 208 12.26 10.99 -19.63
C ALA A 208 12.16 12.52 -19.62
N ILE A 209 12.90 13.16 -18.71
CA ILE A 209 13.09 14.61 -18.63
C ILE A 209 14.57 14.94 -18.68
N ALA A 210 14.92 16.18 -19.00
CA ALA A 210 16.29 16.66 -18.92
C ALA A 210 16.55 17.34 -17.57
N ASN A 211 17.65 16.99 -16.91
CA ASN A 211 18.13 17.69 -15.73
C ASN A 211 18.83 19.02 -16.11
N ALA A 212 19.38 19.74 -15.13
CA ALA A 212 20.06 21.01 -15.36
C ALA A 212 21.33 20.92 -16.23
N SER A 213 22.00 19.75 -16.28
CA SER A 213 23.14 19.50 -17.19
C SER A 213 22.71 19.08 -18.59
N GLY A 214 21.40 18.93 -18.84
CA GLY A 214 20.85 18.45 -20.11
C GLY A 214 20.88 16.93 -20.26
N GLU A 215 21.28 16.19 -19.23
CA GLU A 215 21.26 14.73 -19.23
C GLU A 215 19.84 14.22 -19.01
N SER A 216 19.50 13.14 -19.72
CA SER A 216 18.18 12.50 -19.60
C SER A 216 18.09 11.71 -18.30
N ARG A 217 17.02 11.93 -17.55
CA ARG A 217 16.65 11.18 -16.35
C ARG A 217 15.18 10.77 -16.43
N ASP A 218 14.89 9.53 -16.03
CA ASP A 218 13.50 9.07 -15.90
C ASP A 218 12.88 9.56 -14.60
N ILE A 219 11.64 10.05 -14.69
CA ILE A 219 10.75 10.32 -13.57
C ILE A 219 9.52 9.41 -13.63
N GLN A 220 8.92 9.22 -12.46
CA GLN A 220 7.67 8.51 -12.29
C GLN A 220 6.55 9.53 -12.03
N TYR A 221 5.37 9.27 -12.60
CA TYR A 221 4.13 9.97 -12.28
C TYR A 221 2.95 9.01 -12.37
N GLY A 222 1.78 9.47 -11.93
CA GLY A 222 0.57 8.67 -11.87
C GLY A 222 -0.57 9.26 -12.69
N ILE A 223 -1.51 8.41 -13.08
CA ILE A 223 -2.80 8.80 -13.64
C ILE A 223 -3.91 8.08 -12.89
N LEU A 224 -4.82 8.86 -12.32
CA LEU A 224 -6.04 8.36 -11.68
C LEU A 224 -7.13 8.03 -12.75
N PRO A 225 -8.13 7.19 -12.45
CA PRO A 225 -9.17 6.83 -13.42
C PRO A 225 -9.97 8.00 -13.99
N ASN A 226 -10.11 9.08 -13.21
CA ASN A 226 -10.74 10.34 -13.63
C ASN A 226 -9.84 11.21 -14.52
N ARG A 227 -8.68 10.69 -14.96
CA ARG A 227 -7.65 11.37 -15.77
C ARG A 227 -6.89 12.48 -15.04
N THR A 228 -6.92 12.54 -13.72
CA THR A 228 -6.03 13.42 -12.96
C THR A 228 -4.61 12.84 -12.95
N VAL A 229 -3.64 13.69 -13.29
CA VAL A 229 -2.21 13.38 -13.21
C VAL A 229 -1.72 13.62 -11.79
N VAL A 230 -0.89 12.73 -11.25
CA VAL A 230 -0.28 12.89 -9.92
C VAL A 230 1.23 12.94 -10.08
N ILE A 231 1.88 13.98 -9.54
CA ILE A 231 3.33 14.18 -9.60
C ILE A 231 3.84 14.48 -8.20
N GLU A 232 4.94 13.85 -7.80
CA GLU A 232 5.72 14.25 -6.63
C GLU A 232 6.86 15.17 -7.05
N SER A 233 6.95 16.37 -6.48
CA SER A 233 7.97 17.36 -6.87
C SER A 233 9.17 17.45 -5.92
N GLU A 234 9.18 16.72 -4.80
CA GLU A 234 10.29 16.78 -3.83
C GLU A 234 11.66 16.40 -4.41
N SER A 235 11.67 15.49 -5.39
CA SER A 235 12.90 15.05 -6.06
C SER A 235 13.23 15.81 -7.35
N LEU A 236 12.48 16.88 -7.65
CA LEU A 236 12.57 17.64 -8.90
C LEU A 236 13.07 19.07 -8.65
N ALA A 237 13.91 19.56 -9.55
CA ALA A 237 14.18 20.98 -9.70
C ALA A 237 12.99 21.71 -10.39
N LYS A 238 13.02 23.04 -10.37
CA LYS A 238 11.93 23.87 -10.94
C LYS A 238 11.73 23.62 -12.44
N GLU A 239 12.82 23.52 -13.20
CA GLU A 239 12.80 23.25 -14.63
C GLU A 239 12.33 21.83 -14.94
N GLU A 240 12.68 20.87 -14.08
CA GLU A 240 12.24 19.47 -14.17
C GLU A 240 10.73 19.36 -13.91
N LEU A 241 10.21 20.06 -12.91
CA LEU A 241 8.77 20.12 -12.64
C LEU A 241 7.98 20.69 -13.83
N GLN A 242 8.49 21.74 -14.48
CA GLN A 242 7.84 22.30 -15.67
C GLN A 242 7.80 21.30 -16.84
N GLN A 243 8.85 20.50 -17.03
CA GLN A 243 8.83 19.41 -18.00
C GLN A 243 7.82 18.32 -17.61
N ALA A 244 7.81 17.92 -16.34
CA ALA A 244 6.89 16.91 -15.81
C ALA A 244 5.42 17.31 -15.98
N LEU A 245 5.09 18.60 -15.87
CA LEU A 245 3.74 19.12 -16.11
C LEU A 245 3.37 19.08 -17.60
N ARG A 246 4.29 19.44 -18.51
CA ARG A 246 4.03 19.52 -19.96
C ARG A 246 3.89 18.16 -20.64
N LEU A 247 4.63 17.14 -20.18
CA LEU A 247 4.67 15.85 -20.89
C LEU A 247 3.30 15.13 -20.91
N PRO A 248 2.55 15.04 -19.80
CA PRO A 248 1.17 14.56 -19.82
C PRO A 248 0.24 15.54 -20.56
N GLN A 249 0.48 16.85 -20.46
CA GLN A 249 -0.36 17.84 -21.13
C GLN A 249 -0.37 17.65 -22.65
N ASN A 250 0.79 17.34 -23.25
CA ASN A 250 0.91 17.01 -24.67
C ASN A 250 0.06 15.80 -25.10
N LYS A 251 -0.39 14.98 -24.15
CA LYS A 251 -1.30 13.85 -24.33
C LYS A 251 -2.76 14.18 -23.98
N GLY A 252 -3.06 15.45 -23.71
CA GLY A 252 -4.41 15.96 -23.42
C GLY A 252 -4.86 15.78 -21.97
N PHE A 253 -3.93 15.74 -21.02
CA PHE A 253 -4.26 15.80 -19.59
C PHE A 253 -4.30 17.25 -19.11
N THR A 254 -5.32 17.61 -18.33
CA THR A 254 -5.56 18.99 -17.88
C THR A 254 -5.65 19.13 -16.36
N GLU A 255 -5.97 18.04 -15.65
CA GLU A 255 -6.12 18.05 -14.19
C GLU A 255 -4.89 17.42 -13.52
N TYR A 256 -4.33 18.11 -12.53
CA TYR A 256 -3.09 17.72 -11.87
C TYR A 256 -3.21 17.80 -10.35
N ILE A 257 -2.61 16.82 -9.67
CA ILE A 257 -2.24 16.89 -8.26
C ILE A 257 -0.72 16.93 -8.22
N VAL A 258 -0.17 17.99 -7.63
CA VAL A 258 1.27 18.13 -7.40
C VAL A 258 1.53 17.98 -5.91
N ALA A 259 2.00 16.80 -5.53
CA ALA A 259 2.47 16.49 -4.18
C ALA A 259 3.85 17.11 -3.97
N ALA A 260 3.86 18.33 -3.43
CA ALA A 260 5.07 19.10 -3.27
C ALA A 260 5.73 18.90 -1.91
N GLY A 261 4.99 18.52 -0.86
CA GLY A 261 5.52 18.34 0.49
C GLY A 261 6.38 19.51 0.95
N ALA A 262 7.68 19.26 1.15
CA ALA A 262 8.70 20.28 1.45
C ALA A 262 9.55 20.74 0.24
N GLY A 263 9.26 20.19 -0.94
CA GLY A 263 9.94 20.44 -2.21
C GLY A 263 9.45 21.66 -2.98
N VAL A 264 9.62 21.62 -4.30
CA VAL A 264 9.35 22.76 -5.18
C VAL A 264 7.85 22.93 -5.40
N LEU A 265 7.34 24.10 -5.00
CA LEU A 265 5.99 24.56 -5.33
C LEU A 265 5.97 25.19 -6.73
N PRO A 266 5.04 24.82 -7.62
CA PRO A 266 4.89 25.49 -8.91
C PRO A 266 4.37 26.91 -8.72
N GLU A 267 5.12 27.91 -9.18
CA GLU A 267 4.67 29.32 -9.17
C GLU A 267 3.60 29.56 -10.24
N ASP A 268 3.73 28.87 -11.37
CA ASP A 268 2.82 28.86 -12.50
C ASP A 268 2.68 27.43 -13.05
N VAL A 269 1.67 27.24 -13.89
CA VAL A 269 1.43 26.01 -14.61
C VAL A 269 1.18 26.29 -16.09
N PRO A 270 1.54 25.36 -17.00
CA PRO A 270 1.23 25.49 -18.42
C PRO A 270 -0.22 25.87 -18.69
N ALA A 271 -0.46 26.75 -19.68
CA ALA A 271 -1.80 27.21 -20.01
C ALA A 271 -2.75 26.04 -20.33
N GLY A 272 -3.94 26.05 -19.74
CA GLY A 272 -4.95 25.01 -19.94
C GLY A 272 -4.84 23.81 -19.00
N ILE A 273 -3.98 23.89 -17.98
CA ILE A 273 -3.99 22.93 -16.87
C ILE A 273 -4.46 23.58 -15.58
N HIS A 274 -5.12 22.78 -14.75
CA HIS A 274 -5.48 23.10 -13.38
C HIS A 274 -4.70 22.16 -12.45
N ALA A 275 -4.11 22.73 -11.41
CA ALA A 275 -3.28 22.00 -10.47
C ALA A 275 -3.75 22.21 -9.02
N THR A 276 -4.02 21.12 -8.32
CA THR A 276 -4.11 21.09 -6.86
C THR A 276 -2.73 20.77 -6.31
N VAL A 277 -2.13 21.70 -5.58
CA VAL A 277 -0.80 21.56 -4.97
C VAL A 277 -0.96 21.21 -3.50
N LEU A 278 -0.29 20.14 -3.08
CA LEU A 278 -0.32 19.60 -1.72
C LEU A 278 1.02 19.86 -1.02
N GLY A 279 0.98 20.31 0.24
CA GLY A 279 2.18 20.49 1.06
C GLY A 279 1.90 21.08 2.43
N LYS A 280 2.76 20.77 3.42
CA LYS A 280 2.54 21.10 4.84
C LYS A 280 2.53 22.59 5.19
N ARG A 281 3.20 23.45 4.40
CA ARG A 281 3.35 24.89 4.72
C ARG A 281 3.25 25.77 3.48
N ILE A 282 2.02 26.05 3.04
CA ILE A 282 1.78 26.96 1.91
C ILE A 282 1.48 28.37 2.43
N PRO A 283 2.29 29.40 2.08
CA PRO A 283 2.07 30.78 2.50
C PRO A 283 0.72 31.30 2.00
N ALA A 284 -0.02 32.02 2.86
CA ALA A 284 -1.31 32.62 2.50
C ALA A 284 -1.23 33.53 1.26
N SER A 285 -0.09 34.21 1.07
CA SER A 285 0.18 35.06 -0.10
C SER A 285 0.30 34.30 -1.43
N ARG A 286 0.54 32.98 -1.40
CA ARG A 286 0.62 32.11 -2.57
C ARG A 286 -0.67 31.30 -2.78
N ARG A 287 -1.66 31.41 -1.88
CA ARG A 287 -2.90 30.64 -2.01
C ARG A 287 -3.73 31.18 -3.17
N ASN A 288 -4.01 30.28 -4.10
CA ASN A 288 -5.04 30.32 -5.13
C ASN A 288 -4.86 31.37 -6.24
N SER A 289 -4.35 30.90 -7.38
CA SER A 289 -4.51 31.53 -8.69
C SER A 289 -5.67 30.87 -9.44
N VAL A 290 -6.08 31.38 -10.61
CA VAL A 290 -7.16 30.76 -11.42
C VAL A 290 -6.85 29.31 -11.81
N GLN A 291 -5.57 28.96 -11.90
CA GLN A 291 -5.12 27.64 -12.36
C GLN A 291 -4.49 26.78 -11.27
N ILE A 292 -4.10 27.35 -10.13
CA ILE A 292 -3.43 26.63 -9.04
C ILE A 292 -4.23 26.79 -7.76
N GLU A 293 -4.72 25.68 -7.23
CA GLU A 293 -5.32 25.60 -5.91
C GLU A 293 -4.32 24.97 -4.94
N TYR A 294 -4.17 25.57 -3.76
CA TYR A 294 -3.27 25.07 -2.73
C TYR A 294 -4.07 24.49 -1.56
N ARG A 295 -3.82 23.23 -1.21
CA ARG A 295 -4.59 22.49 -0.19
C ARG A 295 -3.68 21.82 0.86
N ASN A 296 -4.23 21.56 2.04
CA ASN A 296 -3.58 20.68 3.02
C ASN A 296 -3.46 19.28 2.40
N GLY A 297 -2.26 18.68 2.46
CA GLY A 297 -2.01 17.41 1.77
C GLY A 297 -2.72 16.22 2.40
N VAL A 298 -2.73 16.12 3.73
CA VAL A 298 -3.45 15.03 4.44
C VAL A 298 -4.94 15.09 4.10
N GLU A 299 -5.58 16.24 4.26
CA GLU A 299 -7.01 16.39 3.98
C GLU A 299 -7.35 16.02 2.53
N ALA A 300 -6.57 16.54 1.57
CA ALA A 300 -6.81 16.27 0.15
C ALA A 300 -6.62 14.79 -0.20
N VAL A 301 -5.62 14.11 0.38
CA VAL A 301 -5.42 12.67 0.18
C VAL A 301 -6.58 11.86 0.77
N LEU A 302 -7.00 12.17 2.00
CA LEU A 302 -8.12 11.48 2.65
C LEU A 302 -9.42 11.64 1.86
N GLU A 303 -9.70 12.84 1.35
CA GLU A 303 -10.86 13.11 0.49
C GLU A 303 -10.77 12.34 -0.83
N THR A 304 -9.64 12.46 -1.54
CA THR A 304 -9.46 11.86 -2.87
C THR A 304 -9.60 10.35 -2.81
N CYS A 305 -9.12 9.72 -1.75
CA CYS A 305 -9.20 8.28 -1.55
C CYS A 305 -10.52 7.81 -0.91
N ALA A 306 -11.51 8.68 -0.73
CA ALA A 306 -12.78 8.36 -0.06
C ALA A 306 -12.59 7.69 1.31
N PHE A 307 -11.58 8.13 2.08
CA PHE A 307 -11.17 7.50 3.33
C PHE A 307 -12.31 7.35 4.34
N ASN A 308 -13.21 8.34 4.41
CA ASN A 308 -14.35 8.33 5.31
C ASN A 308 -15.29 7.13 5.07
N ASP A 309 -15.44 6.67 3.83
CA ASP A 309 -16.28 5.51 3.50
C ASP A 309 -15.64 4.19 3.95
N ALA A 310 -14.31 4.08 3.84
CA ALA A 310 -13.57 2.94 4.34
C ALA A 310 -13.58 2.92 5.87
N LEU A 311 -13.30 4.08 6.48
CA LEU A 311 -13.33 4.27 7.93
C LEU A 311 -14.70 3.94 8.51
N ALA A 312 -15.80 4.41 7.91
CA ALA A 312 -17.16 4.16 8.37
C ALA A 312 -17.50 2.65 8.45
N LYS A 313 -16.86 1.82 7.62
CA LYS A 313 -17.02 0.36 7.60
C LYS A 313 -16.06 -0.36 8.55
N ALA A 314 -15.10 0.33 9.16
CA ALA A 314 -14.08 -0.28 10.01
C ALA A 314 -14.49 -0.22 11.49
N ASP A 315 -14.23 -1.32 12.20
CA ASP A 315 -14.38 -1.41 13.66
C ASP A 315 -13.08 -0.94 14.34
N TRP A 316 -11.94 -1.15 13.69
CA TRP A 316 -10.60 -0.72 14.09
C TRP A 316 -9.91 0.08 12.99
N LEU A 317 -9.19 1.11 13.38
CA LEU A 317 -8.25 1.87 12.56
C LEU A 317 -6.83 1.63 13.09
N ILE A 318 -5.91 1.26 12.22
CA ILE A 318 -4.48 1.24 12.48
C ILE A 318 -3.88 2.34 11.60
N ALA A 319 -3.48 3.45 12.19
CA ALA A 319 -2.92 4.58 11.44
C ALA A 319 -1.52 4.90 11.96
N LEU A 320 -0.62 5.32 11.06
CA LEU A 320 0.67 5.86 11.48
C LEU A 320 0.51 7.36 11.75
N THR A 321 1.01 7.81 12.89
CA THR A 321 1.01 9.22 13.31
C THR A 321 2.26 9.51 14.10
N ARG A 322 2.74 10.74 14.09
CA ARG A 322 3.72 11.17 15.09
C ARG A 322 3.06 11.27 16.45
N LEU A 323 3.71 10.74 17.49
CA LEU A 323 3.32 11.03 18.86
C LEU A 323 3.77 12.44 19.21
N GLN A 324 2.86 13.22 19.80
CA GLN A 324 3.24 14.43 20.52
C GLN A 324 3.64 14.05 21.94
N ASP A 325 4.54 14.83 22.55
CA ASP A 325 4.82 14.72 23.98
C ASP A 325 3.58 15.09 24.83
N GLU A 326 3.62 14.85 26.15
CA GLU A 326 2.52 15.17 27.08
C GLU A 326 2.12 16.66 27.08
N THR A 327 2.95 17.54 26.51
CA THR A 327 2.69 18.98 26.42
C THR A 327 2.18 19.42 25.04
N GLY A 328 1.91 18.47 24.12
CA GLY A 328 1.51 18.77 22.74
C GLY A 328 2.64 19.41 21.91
N SER A 329 3.88 19.34 22.40
CA SER A 329 5.06 19.95 21.81
C SER A 329 5.79 18.94 20.93
N LEU A 330 6.31 19.41 19.81
CA LEU A 330 7.16 18.67 18.87
C LEU A 330 8.65 18.69 19.27
N ASN A 331 8.97 19.15 20.49
CA ASN A 331 10.34 19.48 20.89
C ASN A 331 11.20 18.26 21.28
N ASP A 332 10.61 17.07 21.46
CA ASP A 332 11.34 15.81 21.52
C ASP A 332 10.96 14.98 20.28
N PRO A 333 11.81 14.94 19.22
CA PRO A 333 11.48 14.35 17.92
C PRO A 333 11.38 12.83 17.92
N THR A 334 11.40 12.19 19.09
CA THR A 334 11.42 10.74 19.16
C THR A 334 10.01 10.18 18.92
N THR A 335 9.81 9.70 17.68
CA THR A 335 9.10 8.47 17.31
C THR A 335 7.79 8.66 16.52
N ASP A 336 7.83 8.39 15.21
CA ASP A 336 6.62 7.99 14.47
C ASP A 336 6.02 6.75 15.17
N ALA A 337 4.70 6.70 15.31
CA ALA A 337 4.05 5.59 15.98
C ALA A 337 2.83 5.09 15.25
N LEU A 338 2.60 3.79 15.35
CA LEU A 338 1.35 3.20 14.90
C LEU A 338 0.31 3.27 16.01
N LEU A 339 -0.76 3.98 15.73
CA LEU A 339 -1.94 4.11 16.56
C LEU A 339 -2.98 3.05 16.16
N PHE A 340 -3.31 2.17 17.11
CA PHE A 340 -4.40 1.22 16.99
C PHE A 340 -5.61 1.76 17.75
N HIS A 341 -6.64 2.19 17.01
CA HIS A 341 -7.85 2.79 17.55
C HIS A 341 -9.07 1.91 17.32
N CYS A 342 -9.71 1.46 18.40
CA CYS A 342 -11.00 0.77 18.34
C CYS A 342 -12.15 1.78 18.36
N ARG A 343 -12.84 1.92 17.22
CA ARG A 343 -13.92 2.91 17.05
C ARG A 343 -15.18 2.56 17.85
N LEU A 344 -15.47 1.27 18.01
CA LEU A 344 -16.66 0.79 18.71
C LEU A 344 -16.60 1.00 20.23
N GLN A 345 -15.39 1.01 20.80
CA GLN A 345 -15.21 1.02 22.26
C GLN A 345 -14.71 2.36 22.79
N ARG A 346 -14.36 3.31 21.91
CA ARG A 346 -13.66 4.56 22.27
C ARG A 346 -12.44 4.28 23.19
N LYS A 347 -11.77 3.14 23.01
CA LYS A 347 -10.53 2.81 23.73
C LYS A 347 -9.35 3.47 23.04
N HIS A 348 -8.44 4.02 23.82
CA HIS A 348 -7.30 4.78 23.34
C HIS A 348 -6.14 3.82 23.07
N ALA A 349 -5.68 3.84 21.83
CA ALA A 349 -4.31 3.57 21.41
C ALA A 349 -3.59 2.35 22.02
N ALA A 350 -3.49 1.27 21.24
CA ALA A 350 -2.23 0.53 21.24
C ALA A 350 -1.23 1.36 20.44
N VAL A 351 -0.10 1.75 21.02
CA VAL A 351 0.93 2.56 20.33
C VAL A 351 2.13 1.68 20.05
N LEU A 352 2.55 1.49 18.81
CA LEU A 352 3.89 0.94 18.54
C LEU A 352 4.82 2.11 18.26
N ALA A 353 5.65 2.45 19.24
CA ALA A 353 6.67 3.50 19.11
C ALA A 353 8.03 2.85 18.84
N PHE A 354 8.74 3.28 17.80
CA PHE A 354 10.15 2.95 17.56
C PHE A 354 11.09 4.14 17.78
N THR A 355 12.08 3.96 18.64
CA THR A 355 13.13 4.96 18.84
C THR A 355 14.25 4.78 17.83
N ASP A 356 14.97 5.86 17.50
CA ASP A 356 16.10 5.87 16.54
C ASP A 356 17.17 4.79 16.82
N ASP A 357 17.23 4.27 18.05
CA ASP A 357 18.15 3.23 18.49
C ASP A 357 17.62 1.79 18.31
N GLY A 358 16.51 1.58 17.60
CA GLY A 358 16.06 0.25 17.22
C GLY A 358 15.00 -0.39 18.13
N ARG A 359 14.50 0.33 19.15
CA ARG A 359 13.67 -0.27 20.22
C ARG A 359 12.20 0.03 20.03
N TYR A 360 11.36 -0.94 20.39
CA TYR A 360 9.91 -0.82 20.31
C TYR A 360 9.25 -0.71 21.68
N PHE A 361 8.16 0.05 21.74
CA PHE A 361 7.34 0.21 22.94
C PHE A 361 5.85 0.08 22.62
N ALA A 362 5.10 -0.45 23.58
CA ALA A 362 3.65 -0.51 23.56
C ALA A 362 3.00 0.11 24.79
N LYS A 363 1.94 0.90 24.60
CA LYS A 363 0.97 1.21 25.66
C LYS A 363 -0.43 0.88 25.19
N LEU A 364 -1.35 0.71 26.13
CA LEU A 364 -2.78 0.62 25.91
C LEU A 364 -3.47 1.68 26.78
N ASP A 365 -4.44 2.39 26.23
CA ASP A 365 -5.15 3.48 26.90
C ASP A 365 -4.14 4.48 27.51
N ASP A 366 -4.35 4.88 28.77
CA ASP A 366 -3.48 5.80 29.51
C ASP A 366 -2.38 5.08 30.32
N HIS A 367 -2.13 3.80 30.04
CA HIS A 367 -1.04 3.08 30.70
C HIS A 367 0.34 3.56 30.22
N LYS A 368 1.36 3.30 31.05
CA LYS A 368 2.75 3.60 30.72
C LYS A 368 3.21 2.75 29.52
N LEU A 369 4.09 3.33 28.70
CA LEU A 369 4.82 2.59 27.66
C LEU A 369 5.60 1.44 28.29
N VAL A 370 5.43 0.25 27.74
CA VAL A 370 6.11 -1.00 28.10
C VAL A 370 7.04 -1.36 26.94
N PRO A 371 8.33 -1.64 27.18
CA PRO A 371 9.26 -2.04 26.13
C PRO A 371 8.86 -3.41 25.55
N ILE A 372 9.05 -3.57 24.24
CA ILE A 372 8.98 -4.85 23.54
C ILE A 372 10.43 -5.27 23.24
N ASP A 373 10.83 -6.43 23.75
CA ASP A 373 12.20 -6.94 23.63
C ASP A 373 12.44 -7.57 22.25
N THR A 374 12.54 -6.71 21.24
CA THR A 374 12.91 -7.07 19.86
C THR A 374 13.43 -5.85 19.11
N THR A 375 14.19 -6.09 18.05
CA THR A 375 14.58 -5.10 17.04
C THR A 375 13.86 -5.33 15.71
N SER A 376 13.06 -6.39 15.59
CA SER A 376 12.26 -6.72 14.41
C SER A 376 10.90 -6.05 14.47
N PHE A 377 10.57 -5.29 13.42
CA PHE A 377 9.28 -4.63 13.30
C PHE A 377 8.11 -5.62 13.28
N ASP A 378 8.27 -6.76 12.57
CA ASP A 378 7.23 -7.79 12.48
C ASP A 378 6.97 -8.45 13.84
N GLU A 379 8.03 -8.71 14.62
CA GLU A 379 7.89 -9.27 15.97
C GLU A 379 7.23 -8.26 16.92
N ALA A 380 7.56 -6.99 16.78
CA ALA A 380 6.97 -5.93 17.59
C ALA A 380 5.47 -5.73 17.26
N ALA A 381 5.11 -5.78 15.97
CA ALA A 381 3.74 -5.79 15.52
C ALA A 381 2.97 -7.00 16.06
N ASP A 382 3.55 -8.20 15.97
CA ASP A 382 2.94 -9.44 16.48
C ASP A 382 2.67 -9.35 17.99
N ALA A 383 3.64 -8.85 18.76
CA ALA A 383 3.50 -8.63 20.19
C ALA A 383 2.35 -7.66 20.50
N LEU A 384 2.22 -6.57 19.72
CA LEU A 384 1.14 -5.61 19.89
C LEU A 384 -0.24 -6.21 19.57
N PHE A 385 -0.38 -6.96 18.48
CA PHE A 385 -1.63 -7.65 18.17
C PHE A 385 -1.99 -8.69 19.23
N LEU A 386 -1.00 -9.37 19.84
CA LEU A 386 -1.24 -10.27 20.96
C LEU A 386 -1.77 -9.53 22.19
N ILE A 387 -1.19 -8.38 22.51
CA ILE A 387 -1.65 -7.48 23.58
C ILE A 387 -3.10 -7.05 23.33
N ILE A 388 -3.43 -6.59 22.11
CA ILE A 388 -4.79 -6.19 21.73
C ILE A 388 -5.78 -7.36 21.86
N LYS A 389 -5.41 -8.53 21.34
CA LYS A 389 -6.26 -9.74 21.37
C LYS A 389 -6.60 -10.19 22.79
N ASN A 390 -5.65 -10.06 23.71
CA ASN A 390 -5.81 -10.49 25.10
C ASN A 390 -6.40 -9.41 26.01
N THR A 391 -6.57 -8.18 25.51
CA THR A 391 -7.15 -7.09 26.29
C THR A 391 -8.67 -7.20 26.29
N PRO A 392 -9.31 -7.38 27.46
CA PRO A 392 -10.75 -7.56 27.52
C PRO A 392 -11.49 -6.33 26.96
N ILE A 393 -12.41 -6.60 26.05
CA ILE A 393 -13.31 -5.60 25.47
C ILE A 393 -14.37 -5.27 26.52
N SER A 394 -14.33 -4.05 27.06
CA SER A 394 -15.44 -3.55 27.88
C SER A 394 -16.61 -3.27 26.95
N PRO A 395 -17.85 -3.65 27.31
CA PRO A 395 -19.01 -3.35 26.48
C PRO A 395 -19.12 -1.84 26.26
N PRO A 396 -19.61 -1.40 25.08
CA PRO A 396 -19.84 0.02 24.85
C PRO A 396 -20.78 0.56 25.94
N PRO A 397 -20.58 1.79 26.43
CA PRO A 397 -21.44 2.36 27.45
C PRO A 397 -22.90 2.34 26.97
N LEU A 398 -23.82 1.94 27.86
CA LEU A 398 -25.27 1.83 27.61
C LEU A 398 -25.92 3.12 27.09
N PHE A 399 -25.23 4.24 27.25
CA PHE A 399 -25.61 5.54 26.71
C PHE A 399 -24.53 5.98 25.74
N LEU A 400 -24.94 6.43 24.55
CA LEU A 400 -24.07 7.21 23.67
C LEU A 400 -23.52 8.37 24.52
N PRO A 401 -22.20 8.45 24.75
CA PRO A 401 -21.65 9.61 25.43
C PRO A 401 -21.99 10.83 24.58
N VAL A 402 -22.46 11.90 25.23
CA VAL A 402 -22.63 13.22 24.61
C VAL A 402 -21.44 13.44 23.68
N VAL A 403 -21.73 13.70 22.40
CA VAL A 403 -20.70 14.05 21.42
C VAL A 403 -20.06 15.35 21.93
N ARG A 404 -19.00 15.24 22.72
CA ARG A 404 -18.00 16.29 22.80
C ARG A 404 -17.30 16.25 21.46
N GLN A 405 -17.27 17.38 20.77
CA GLN A 405 -16.52 17.57 19.52
C GLN A 405 -15.01 17.49 19.81
N ASP A 406 -14.50 16.38 20.32
CA ASP A 406 -13.08 16.23 20.61
C ASP A 406 -12.65 14.81 20.24
N THR A 407 -12.50 14.59 18.95
CA THR A 407 -11.41 13.76 18.43
C THR A 407 -11.02 14.38 17.11
N VAL A 408 -10.36 15.50 17.27
CA VAL A 408 -9.69 16.25 16.24
C VAL A 408 -8.53 15.38 15.73
N ILE A 409 -8.78 14.60 14.68
CA ILE A 409 -7.74 14.34 13.66
C ILE A 409 -7.82 15.50 12.66
N SER A 410 -7.74 16.73 13.18
CA SER A 410 -7.85 17.97 12.40
C SER A 410 -7.20 19.14 13.15
N ASP A 411 -5.89 19.07 13.35
CA ASP A 411 -4.98 20.23 13.44
C ASP A 411 -3.59 19.74 13.85
N MET A 412 -2.81 19.26 12.88
CA MET A 412 -1.33 19.36 12.82
C MET A 412 -0.87 19.34 11.37
#